data_AF-A0A1R1JDZ0-F1
#
_entry.id   AF-A0A1R1JDZ0-F1
#
_cell.length_a   1.000
_cell.length_b   1.000
_cell.length_c   1.000
_cell.angle_alpha   90.00
_cell.angle_beta   90.00
_cell.angle_gamma   90.00
#
_symmetry.space_group_name_H-M   'P 1'
#
loop_
_entity.id
_entity.type
_entity.pdbx_description
1 polymer ?
#
loop_
_entity_poly.entity_id
_entity_poly.type
_entity_poly.pdbx_seq_one_letter_code
_entity_poly.pdbx_strand_id
1 'polypeptide(L)'
;MKNLISVVAAMVACASIAGCTNTSRNTKENAMPNPGGSEAAAACKADAAPDDALVGKSEADAAAMLGGCAWRVGERDGQSLPGTMDYREDRRNLGIKAGKVIWVRRG
;
A
#
# COMPACT_ATOMS: atom_id res chain seq x y z
N MET A 1 -38.57 13.44 -38.75
CA MET A 1 -37.11 13.49 -38.57
C MET A 1 -36.70 14.95 -38.41
N LYS A 2 -35.90 15.27 -37.37
CA LYS A 2 -35.47 16.65 -37.08
C LYS A 2 -36.52 17.33 -36.19
N ASN A 3 -36.31 17.79 -34.96
CA ASN A 3 -35.83 19.15 -34.70
C ASN A 3 -35.52 19.37 -33.20
N LEU A 4 -34.48 20.18 -32.98
CA LEU A 4 -34.27 21.12 -31.86
C LEU A 4 -33.78 20.61 -30.50
N ILE A 5 -32.46 20.52 -30.44
CA ILE A 5 -31.55 21.13 -29.43
C ILE A 5 -32.25 21.82 -28.25
N SER A 6 -31.93 21.37 -27.04
CA SER A 6 -31.95 22.21 -25.83
C SER A 6 -30.70 21.94 -25.02
N VAL A 7 -29.75 22.86 -25.15
CA VAL A 7 -28.64 23.05 -24.21
C VAL A 7 -29.22 23.76 -23.00
N VAL A 8 -29.16 23.13 -21.82
CA VAL A 8 -29.34 23.82 -20.54
C VAL A 8 -28.05 23.63 -19.75
N ALA A 9 -27.28 24.71 -19.69
CA ALA A 9 -26.23 24.90 -18.72
C ALA A 9 -26.87 25.20 -17.36
N ALA A 10 -26.40 24.54 -16.30
CA ALA A 10 -26.66 24.96 -14.93
C ALA A 10 -25.36 24.85 -14.13
N MET A 11 -24.73 26.01 -13.94
CA MET A 11 -23.75 26.24 -12.88
C MET A 11 -24.41 26.00 -11.52
N VAL A 12 -23.79 25.20 -10.64
CA VAL A 12 -24.16 25.17 -9.22
C VAL A 12 -22.91 25.40 -8.36
N ALA A 13 -22.93 26.61 -7.81
CA ALA A 13 -22.30 27.20 -6.63
C ALA A 13 -21.32 26.37 -5.77
N CYS A 14 -20.19 27.03 -5.49
CA CYS A 14 -19.21 26.73 -4.47
C CYS A 14 -19.82 26.60 -3.07
N ALA A 15 -19.46 25.53 -2.35
CA ALA A 15 -19.59 25.46 -0.90
C ALA A 15 -18.21 25.78 -0.27
N SER A 16 -18.10 26.97 0.30
CA SER A 16 -16.96 27.41 1.10
C SER A 16 -16.97 26.68 2.44
N ILE A 17 -15.95 25.85 2.67
CA ILE A 17 -15.68 25.28 3.99
C ILE A 17 -15.02 26.37 4.84
N ALA A 18 -15.71 26.80 5.89
CA ALA A 18 -15.14 27.57 6.97
C ALA A 18 -14.24 26.64 7.82
N GLY A 19 -12.97 27.04 8.00
CA GLY A 19 -12.01 26.32 8.83
C GLY A 19 -11.03 27.28 9.50
N CYS A 20 -11.31 27.57 10.78
CA CYS A 20 -10.49 28.12 11.87
C CYS A 20 -9.28 29.01 11.54
N THR A 21 -9.37 30.28 11.94
CA THR A 21 -8.19 31.08 12.29
C THR A 21 -7.75 30.72 13.70
N ASN A 22 -6.46 30.47 13.93
CA ASN A 22 -5.86 30.71 15.24
C ASN A 22 -4.35 30.98 15.12
N THR A 23 -4.00 32.25 15.31
CA THR A 23 -2.79 32.81 15.90
C THR A 23 -1.43 32.12 15.67
N SER A 24 -0.57 32.89 15.00
CA SER A 24 0.89 32.79 14.95
C SER A 24 1.52 32.53 16.31
N ARG A 25 2.43 31.55 16.37
CA ARG A 25 3.51 31.54 17.36
C ARG A 25 4.84 31.45 16.63
N ASN A 26 5.51 32.59 16.56
CA ASN A 26 6.94 32.66 16.26
C ASN A 26 7.66 32.03 17.44
N THR A 27 8.29 30.87 17.23
CA THR A 27 9.33 30.38 18.14
C THR A 27 10.40 29.76 17.26
N LYS A 28 11.58 30.38 17.25
CA LYS A 28 12.81 29.71 16.85
C LYS A 28 13.01 28.50 17.74
N GLU A 29 13.74 27.51 17.24
CA GLU A 29 14.45 26.46 17.99
C GLU A 29 14.01 25.02 17.65
N ASN A 30 15.06 24.27 17.33
CA ASN A 30 15.19 22.82 17.15
C ASN A 30 14.64 22.20 15.86
N ALA A 31 15.59 21.98 14.94
CA ALA A 31 15.51 20.98 13.90
C ALA A 31 14.91 19.69 14.47
N MET A 32 13.69 19.37 14.05
CA MET A 32 13.06 18.09 14.32
C MET A 32 13.95 16.98 13.75
N PRO A 33 14.27 15.93 14.52
CA PRO A 33 14.91 14.77 13.95
C PRO A 33 13.97 14.21 12.87
N ASN A 34 14.52 14.05 11.67
CA ASN A 34 13.86 13.41 10.55
C ASN A 34 13.26 12.06 11.02
N PRO A 35 11.93 11.84 10.94
CA PRO A 35 11.35 10.52 11.18
C PRO A 35 11.60 9.57 10.00
N GLY A 36 12.46 9.95 9.04
CA GLY A 36 13.13 9.03 8.12
C GLY A 36 14.17 8.16 8.82
N GLY A 37 13.91 7.75 10.06
CA GLY A 37 14.53 6.57 10.60
C GLY A 37 14.06 5.41 9.72
N SER A 38 14.96 4.88 8.90
CA SER A 38 15.06 3.43 8.85
C SER A 38 15.20 2.97 10.29
N GLU A 39 14.06 2.81 10.98
CA GLU A 39 13.93 1.72 11.94
C GLU A 39 14.37 0.53 11.13
N ALA A 40 15.60 0.08 11.37
CA ALA A 40 16.15 -1.12 10.75
C ALA A 40 15.02 -2.14 10.82
N ALA A 41 14.44 -2.46 9.66
CA ALA A 41 13.21 -3.22 9.55
C ALA A 41 13.33 -4.36 10.54
N ALA A 42 12.51 -4.36 11.60
CA ALA A 42 12.66 -5.33 12.68
C ALA A 42 12.70 -6.70 12.00
N ALA A 43 13.88 -7.34 12.05
CA ALA A 43 14.18 -8.43 11.12
C ALA A 43 13.12 -9.51 11.33
N CYS A 44 12.30 -9.71 10.31
CA CYS A 44 11.23 -10.67 10.36
C CYS A 44 11.89 -12.04 10.48
N LYS A 45 11.33 -12.94 11.29
CA LYS A 45 11.91 -14.29 11.47
C LYS A 45 12.10 -15.03 10.14
N ALA A 46 11.23 -14.78 9.16
CA ALA A 46 11.31 -15.35 7.82
C ALA A 46 12.47 -14.77 6.97
N ASP A 47 13.14 -13.70 7.39
CA ASP A 47 14.38 -13.21 6.76
C ASP A 47 15.56 -14.19 6.92
N ALA A 48 15.45 -15.18 7.83
CA ALA A 48 16.46 -16.24 7.96
C ALA A 48 16.47 -17.21 6.77
N ALA A 49 15.44 -17.21 5.93
CA ALA A 49 15.34 -18.01 4.72
C ALA A 49 15.23 -17.10 3.48
N PRO A 50 15.72 -17.55 2.32
CA PRO A 50 15.55 -16.79 1.09
C PRO A 50 14.07 -16.78 0.67
N ASP A 51 13.62 -15.68 0.07
CA ASP A 51 12.21 -15.48 -0.28
C ASP A 51 11.70 -16.50 -1.32
N ASP A 52 12.59 -17.06 -2.14
CA ASP A 52 12.29 -18.08 -3.14
C ASP A 52 11.91 -19.44 -2.52
N ALA A 53 12.24 -19.68 -1.24
CA ALA A 53 11.85 -20.88 -0.50
C ALA A 53 10.32 -21.02 -0.36
N LEU A 54 9.57 -19.93 -0.55
CA LEU A 54 8.10 -19.92 -0.54
C LEU A 54 7.52 -20.38 -1.89
N VAL A 55 8.26 -20.32 -2.99
CA VAL A 55 7.76 -20.69 -4.32
C VAL A 55 7.40 -22.18 -4.37
N GLY A 56 6.25 -22.51 -4.94
CA GLY A 56 5.71 -23.86 -5.04
C GLY A 56 4.98 -24.35 -3.77
N LYS A 57 5.13 -23.65 -2.63
CA LYS A 57 4.37 -23.91 -1.40
C LYS A 57 2.91 -23.52 -1.57
N SER A 58 2.04 -24.13 -0.77
CA SER A 58 0.66 -23.66 -0.68
C SER A 58 0.62 -22.29 -0.01
N GLU A 59 -0.47 -21.53 -0.22
CA GLU A 59 -0.68 -20.25 0.46
C GLU A 59 -0.63 -20.41 1.99
N ALA A 60 -1.20 -21.49 2.53
CA ALA A 60 -1.19 -21.79 3.97
C ALA A 60 0.21 -22.07 4.51
N ASP A 61 1.01 -22.87 3.79
CA ASP A 61 2.40 -23.16 4.19
C ASP A 61 3.26 -21.89 4.14
N ALA A 62 3.09 -21.08 3.09
CA ALA A 62 3.80 -19.81 2.96
C ALA A 62 3.43 -18.83 4.09
N ALA A 63 2.15 -18.74 4.44
CA ALA A 63 1.68 -17.95 5.57
C ALA A 63 2.29 -18.42 6.91
N ALA A 64 2.41 -19.73 7.12
CA ALA A 64 3.04 -20.29 8.30
C ALA A 64 4.56 -19.98 8.35
N MET A 65 5.25 -20.09 7.21
CA MET A 65 6.68 -19.74 7.09
C MET A 65 6.93 -18.24 7.33
N LEU A 66 6.02 -17.38 6.89
CA LEU A 66 6.05 -15.94 7.09
C LEU A 66 5.55 -15.50 8.48
N GLY A 67 5.22 -16.43 9.37
CA GLY A 67 4.54 -16.18 10.65
C GLY A 67 5.01 -14.93 11.40
N GLY A 68 4.12 -13.94 11.50
CA GLY A 68 4.36 -12.67 12.20
C GLY A 68 5.00 -11.57 11.35
N CYS A 69 5.43 -11.87 10.13
CA CYS A 69 6.01 -10.91 9.21
C CYS A 69 4.95 -10.21 8.36
N ALA A 70 5.28 -9.03 7.82
CA ALA A 70 4.41 -8.35 6.88
C ALA A 70 4.38 -9.09 5.54
N TRP A 71 3.20 -9.51 5.10
CA TRP A 71 3.00 -10.06 3.77
C TRP A 71 1.59 -9.83 3.25
N ARG A 72 1.42 -9.92 1.93
CA ARG A 72 0.12 -9.85 1.25
C ARG A 72 0.13 -10.65 -0.05
N VAL A 73 -1.05 -10.98 -0.56
CA VAL A 73 -1.22 -11.48 -1.92
C VAL A 73 -1.34 -10.28 -2.86
N GLY A 74 -0.42 -10.16 -3.81
CA GLY A 74 -0.43 -9.08 -4.82
C GLY A 74 -1.11 -9.50 -6.12
N GLU A 75 -1.18 -10.80 -6.39
CA GLU A 75 -1.81 -11.37 -7.58
C GLU A 75 -2.41 -12.73 -7.22
N ARG A 76 -3.60 -13.02 -7.75
CA ARG A 76 -4.24 -14.33 -7.65
C ARG A 76 -4.70 -14.78 -9.02
N ASP A 77 -4.21 -15.93 -9.44
CA ASP A 77 -4.53 -16.59 -10.72
C ASP A 77 -4.36 -15.69 -11.95
N GLY A 78 -3.32 -14.84 -11.93
CA GLY A 78 -3.04 -13.87 -13.01
C GLY A 78 -3.78 -12.54 -12.87
N GLN A 79 -4.63 -12.37 -11.85
CA GLN A 79 -5.32 -11.12 -11.57
C GLN A 79 -4.62 -10.35 -10.45
N SER A 80 -4.12 -9.16 -10.78
CA SER A 80 -3.55 -8.24 -9.79
C SER A 80 -4.61 -7.79 -8.79
N LEU A 81 -4.24 -7.77 -7.51
CA LEU A 81 -5.09 -7.28 -6.42
C LEU A 81 -4.79 -5.81 -6.12
N PRO A 82 -5.79 -5.02 -5.67
CA PRO A 82 -5.57 -3.63 -5.26
C PRO A 82 -4.50 -3.54 -4.18
N GLY A 83 -3.55 -2.63 -4.37
CA GLY A 83 -2.46 -2.38 -3.45
C GLY A 83 -2.19 -0.90 -3.30
N THR A 84 -1.57 -0.55 -2.18
CA THR A 84 -1.04 0.78 -1.89
C THR A 84 0.36 0.94 -2.51
N MET A 85 0.73 2.19 -2.82
CA MET A 85 2.02 2.57 -3.43
C MET A 85 3.14 2.79 -2.39
N ASP A 86 2.91 2.45 -1.11
CA ASP A 86 3.94 2.51 -0.08
C ASP A 86 4.98 1.42 -0.34
N TYR A 87 6.26 1.80 -0.37
CA TYR A 87 7.34 0.84 -0.40
C TYR A 87 7.66 0.37 1.01
N ARG A 88 7.63 -0.95 1.21
CA ARG A 88 7.96 -1.62 2.47
C ARG A 88 8.90 -2.78 2.20
N GLU A 89 10.19 -2.59 2.51
CA GLU A 89 11.22 -3.61 2.30
C GLU A 89 10.99 -4.88 3.14
N ASP A 90 10.32 -4.75 4.28
CA ASP A 90 9.96 -5.84 5.17
C ASP A 90 8.82 -6.71 4.61
N ARG A 91 8.00 -6.14 3.72
CA ARG A 91 6.77 -6.76 3.22
C ARG A 91 7.02 -7.67 2.03
N ARG A 92 6.55 -8.91 2.11
CA ARG A 92 6.51 -9.85 0.98
C ARG A 92 5.17 -9.75 0.24
N ASN A 93 5.22 -9.59 -1.07
CA ASN A 93 4.09 -9.76 -1.97
C ASN A 93 4.18 -11.14 -2.60
N LEU A 94 3.10 -11.89 -2.51
CA LEU A 94 2.99 -13.22 -3.08
C LEU A 94 2.11 -13.18 -4.32
N GLY A 95 2.58 -13.80 -5.40
CA GLY A 95 1.73 -14.20 -6.52
C GLY A 95 1.25 -15.62 -6.29
N ILE A 96 -0.07 -15.83 -6.28
CA ILE A 96 -0.67 -17.14 -6.09
C ILE A 96 -1.30 -17.61 -7.40
N LYS A 97 -1.05 -18.85 -7.81
CA LYS A 97 -1.74 -19.50 -8.93
C LYS A 97 -2.06 -20.94 -8.57
N ALA A 98 -3.30 -21.36 -8.80
CA ALA A 98 -3.78 -22.69 -8.44
C ALA A 98 -3.46 -23.08 -6.98
N GLY A 99 -3.62 -22.12 -6.06
CA GLY A 99 -3.37 -22.31 -4.62
C GLY A 99 -1.90 -22.40 -4.20
N LYS A 100 -0.95 -22.17 -5.13
CA LYS A 100 0.49 -22.20 -4.87
C LYS A 100 1.14 -20.86 -5.14
N VAL A 101 2.20 -20.57 -4.39
CA VAL A 101 3.05 -19.40 -4.64
C VAL A 101 3.84 -19.62 -5.93
N ILE A 102 3.78 -18.65 -6.85
CA ILE A 102 4.52 -18.68 -8.12
C ILE A 102 5.63 -17.62 -8.19
N TRP A 103 5.53 -16.56 -7.40
CA TRP A 103 6.57 -15.54 -7.28
C TRP A 103 6.47 -14.85 -5.92
N VAL A 104 7.61 -14.30 -5.48
CA VAL A 104 7.72 -13.48 -4.27
C VAL A 104 8.51 -12.23 -4.59
N ARG A 105 8.03 -11.07 -4.13
CA ARG A 105 8.71 -9.77 -4.30
C ARG A 105 8.59 -8.94 -3.03
N ARG A 106 9.66 -8.27 -2.63
CA ARG A 106 9.62 -7.26 -1.57
C ARG A 106 9.13 -5.91 -2.10
N GLY A 107 8.38 -5.17 -1.30
CA GLY A 107 7.87 -3.85 -1.67
C GLY A 107 6.47 -3.51 -1.18
#